data_AF-A0A961UER7-F1
#
_entry.id   AF-A0A961UER7-F1
#
_cell.length_a   1.000
_cell.length_b   1.000
_cell.length_c   1.000
_cell.angle_alpha   90.00
_cell.angle_beta   90.00
_cell.angle_gamma   90.00
#
_symmetry.space_group_name_H-M   'P 1'
#
loop_
_entity.id
_entity.type
_entity.pdbx_description
1 polymer ?
#
loop_
_entity_poly.entity_id
_entity_poly.type
_entity_poly.pdbx_seq_one_letter_code
_entity_poly.pdbx_strand_id
1 'polypeptide(L)'
;MTSLDSFKCRKTLKVGAKSYEYYSLKEAAKNGLKGIDKLPFSMKVLLENLLRAEDGRSVTKADIKAVAGWASNKGKKDHEIAFRPARVLMQDF
;
A
#
# COMPACT_ATOMS: atom_id res chain seq x y z
N MET A 1 13.10 -8.09 2.09
CA MET A 1 12.06 -9.15 2.13
C MET A 1 11.05 -8.79 1.05
N THR A 2 10.81 -9.70 0.12
CA THR A 2 9.98 -9.46 -1.06
C THR A 2 8.51 -9.57 -0.66
N SER A 3 7.68 -8.55 -0.90
CA SER A 3 6.24 -8.61 -0.59
C SER A 3 5.59 -9.83 -1.26
N LEU A 4 4.59 -10.41 -0.58
CA LEU A 4 3.78 -11.50 -1.11
C LEU A 4 3.03 -11.11 -2.39
N ASP A 5 2.82 -9.81 -2.62
CA ASP A 5 2.16 -9.23 -3.78
C ASP A 5 0.83 -9.94 -4.12
N SER A 6 -0.03 -10.12 -3.11
CA SER A 6 -1.33 -10.80 -3.22
C SER A 6 -2.28 -10.16 -4.25
N PHE A 7 -2.00 -8.93 -4.65
CA PHE A 7 -2.75 -8.16 -5.64
C PHE A 7 -2.01 -8.02 -6.97
N LYS A 8 -0.91 -8.76 -7.18
CA LYS A 8 -0.14 -8.81 -8.44
C LYS A 8 0.12 -7.42 -9.02
N CYS A 9 0.54 -6.51 -8.17
CA CYS A 9 0.65 -5.09 -8.46
C CYS A 9 2.10 -4.60 -8.51
N ARG A 10 3.09 -5.48 -8.26
CA ARG A 10 4.50 -5.14 -8.49
C ARG A 10 4.74 -4.90 -9.98
N LYS A 11 5.37 -3.78 -10.27
CA LYS A 11 5.75 -3.37 -11.63
C LYS A 11 7.18 -2.88 -11.65
N THR A 12 7.81 -2.98 -12.82
CA THR A 12 9.13 -2.43 -13.08
C THR A 12 8.98 -1.12 -13.85
N LEU A 13 9.66 -0.08 -13.39
CA LEU A 13 9.84 1.19 -14.08
C LEU A 13 11.28 1.26 -14.59
N LYS A 14 11.46 1.32 -15.91
CA LYS A 14 12.77 1.50 -16.54
C LYS A 14 13.02 2.98 -16.80
N VAL A 15 14.13 3.50 -16.30
CA VAL A 15 14.56 4.90 -16.48
C VAL A 15 16.00 4.87 -17.02
N GLY A 16 16.13 5.05 -18.33
CA GLY A 16 17.40 4.86 -19.04
C GLY A 16 17.95 3.44 -18.85
N ALA A 17 19.14 3.33 -18.27
CA ALA A 17 19.79 2.06 -17.95
C ALA A 17 19.36 1.46 -16.60
N LYS A 18 18.62 2.19 -15.76
CA LYS A 18 18.22 1.75 -14.42
C LYS A 18 16.81 1.18 -14.41
N SER A 19 16.59 0.15 -13.59
CA SER A 19 15.28 -0.46 -13.34
C SER A 19 14.90 -0.31 -11.88
N TYR A 20 13.67 0.12 -11.63
CA TYR A 20 13.10 0.27 -10.29
C TYR A 20 11.87 -0.60 -10.16
N GLU A 21 11.66 -1.19 -9.00
CA GLU A 21 10.39 -1.86 -8.67
C GLU A 21 9.49 -0.91 -7.89
N TYR A 22 8.20 -0.93 -8.20
CA TYR A 22 7.18 -0.18 -7.47
C TYR A 22 5.88 -0.96 -7.40
N TYR A 23 5.02 -0.62 -6.44
CA TYR A 23 3.72 -1.26 -6.26
C TYR A 23 2.63 -0.34 -6.82
N SER A 24 2.09 -0.73 -7.99
CA SER A 24 1.16 0.10 -8.74
C SER A 24 -0.25 0.05 -8.15
N LEU A 25 -0.72 1.18 -7.61
CA LEU A 25 -2.11 1.31 -7.17
C LEU A 25 -3.11 1.07 -8.31
N LYS A 26 -2.76 1.42 -9.55
CA LYS A 26 -3.63 1.17 -10.71
C LYS A 26 -3.81 -0.33 -10.97
N GLU A 27 -2.74 -1.11 -10.87
CA GLU A 27 -2.82 -2.56 -11.04
C GLU A 27 -3.50 -3.23 -9.85
N ALA A 28 -3.22 -2.76 -8.63
CA ALA A 28 -3.93 -3.23 -7.43
C ALA A 28 -5.45 -3.00 -7.53
N ALA A 29 -5.88 -1.87 -8.11
CA ALA A 29 -7.30 -1.57 -8.34
C ALA A 29 -7.96 -2.58 -9.28
N LYS A 30 -7.27 -2.95 -10.37
CA LYS A 30 -7.73 -3.99 -11.32
C LYS A 30 -7.79 -5.36 -10.67
N ASN A 31 -6.85 -5.65 -9.77
CA ASN A 31 -6.65 -6.98 -9.18
C ASN A 31 -7.37 -7.19 -7.83
N GLY A 32 -8.45 -6.44 -7.58
CA GLY A 32 -9.36 -6.71 -6.47
C GLY A 32 -9.52 -5.58 -5.45
N LEU A 33 -8.80 -4.46 -5.59
CA LEU A 33 -8.98 -3.26 -4.76
C LEU A 33 -9.79 -2.19 -5.50
N LYS A 34 -11.01 -2.51 -5.90
CA LYS A 34 -11.86 -1.57 -6.65
C LYS A 34 -12.16 -0.32 -5.81
N GLY A 35 -12.11 0.87 -6.42
CA GLY A 35 -12.49 2.14 -5.79
C GLY A 35 -11.36 2.86 -5.04
N ILE A 36 -10.14 2.31 -5.00
CA ILE A 36 -8.99 2.97 -4.35
C ILE A 36 -8.54 4.26 -5.05
N ASP A 37 -9.00 4.48 -6.29
CA ASP A 37 -8.89 5.74 -7.02
C ASP A 37 -9.55 6.90 -6.28
N LYS A 38 -10.64 6.65 -5.54
CA LYS A 38 -11.37 7.63 -4.74
C LYS A 38 -10.74 7.93 -3.39
N LEU A 39 -9.71 7.18 -2.98
CA LEU A 39 -9.02 7.45 -1.73
C LEU A 39 -8.31 8.82 -1.77
N PRO A 40 -8.35 9.59 -0.66
CA PRO A 40 -7.47 10.74 -0.46
C PRO A 40 -6.00 10.34 -0.63
N PHE A 41 -5.16 11.31 -1.00
CA PHE A 41 -3.74 11.05 -1.23
C PHE A 41 -3.02 10.46 0.00
N SER A 42 -3.36 10.93 1.21
CA SER A 42 -2.83 10.37 2.46
C SER A 42 -3.13 8.87 2.59
N MET A 43 -4.36 8.46 2.31
CA MET A 43 -4.78 7.05 2.34
C MET A 43 -4.11 6.22 1.23
N LYS A 44 -3.83 6.82 0.07
CA LYS A 44 -3.07 6.16 -1.01
C LYS A 44 -1.62 5.88 -0.60
N VAL A 45 -0.99 6.75 0.19
CA VAL A 45 0.35 6.52 0.75
C VAL A 45 0.35 5.35 1.73
N LEU A 46 -0.64 5.29 2.63
CA LEU A 46 -0.80 4.17 3.55
C LEU A 46 -1.03 2.85 2.79
N LEU A 47 -1.90 2.88 1.78
CA LEU A 47 -2.19 1.70 0.95
C LEU A 47 -0.95 1.18 0.22
N GLU A 48 -0.15 2.05 -0.42
CA GLU A 48 1.09 1.63 -1.07
C GLU A 48 2.06 1.00 -0.07
N ASN A 49 2.17 1.59 1.12
CA ASN A 49 3.02 1.08 2.18
C ASN A 49 2.67 -0.37 2.53
N LEU A 50 1.37 -0.65 2.69
CA LEU A 50 0.88 -2.00 2.97
C LEU A 50 1.15 -2.96 1.80
N LEU A 51 0.86 -2.55 0.56
CA LEU A 51 1.12 -3.38 -0.62
C LEU A 51 2.60 -3.77 -0.75
N ARG A 52 3.49 -2.80 -0.54
CA ARG A 52 4.94 -3.01 -0.61
C ARG A 52 5.50 -3.84 0.54
N ALA A 53 4.80 -3.89 1.66
CA ALA A 53 5.27 -4.52 2.89
C ALA A 53 4.45 -5.74 3.31
N GLU A 54 3.56 -6.24 2.44
CA GLU A 54 2.77 -7.44 2.69
C GLU A 54 3.66 -8.65 2.97
N ASP A 55 3.53 -9.21 4.17
CA ASP A 55 4.30 -10.37 4.63
C ASP A 55 3.42 -11.48 5.21
N GLY A 56 2.09 -11.28 5.25
CA GLY A 56 1.14 -12.25 5.77
C GLY A 56 1.12 -12.37 7.30
N ARG A 57 1.93 -11.58 8.01
CA ARG A 57 2.03 -11.61 9.48
C ARG A 57 1.74 -10.25 10.10
N SER A 58 2.54 -9.25 9.76
CA SER A 58 2.38 -7.88 10.26
C SER A 58 1.60 -7.00 9.29
N VAL A 59 1.68 -7.30 8.00
CA VAL A 59 0.81 -6.73 6.98
C VAL A 59 0.16 -7.88 6.23
N THR A 60 -1.16 -8.00 6.40
CA THR A 60 -1.95 -9.06 5.80
C THR A 60 -2.77 -8.53 4.62
N LYS A 61 -3.25 -9.46 3.78
CA LYS A 61 -4.22 -9.16 2.71
C LYS A 61 -5.50 -8.52 3.26
N ALA A 62 -5.89 -8.83 4.49
CA ALA A 62 -7.07 -8.26 5.13
C ALA A 62 -6.86 -6.77 5.46
N ASP A 63 -5.69 -6.39 5.97
CA ASP A 63 -5.35 -5.00 6.28
C ASP A 63 -5.39 -4.12 5.02
N ILE A 64 -4.84 -4.63 3.91
CA ILE A 64 -4.87 -3.93 2.61
C ILE A 64 -6.32 -3.72 2.13
N LYS A 65 -7.18 -4.75 2.28
CA LYS A 65 -8.61 -4.63 1.95
C LYS A 65 -9.34 -3.66 2.86
N ALA A 66 -9.00 -3.62 4.15
CA ALA A 66 -9.61 -2.69 5.10
C ALA A 66 -9.34 -1.24 4.71
N VAL A 67 -8.10 -0.90 4.34
CA VAL A 67 -7.74 0.43 3.83
C VAL A 67 -8.46 0.74 2.52
N ALA A 68 -8.58 -0.21 1.60
CA ALA A 68 -9.36 0.00 0.38
C ALA A 68 -10.84 0.27 0.68
N GLY A 69 -11.41 -0.43 1.67
CA GLY A 69 -12.79 -0.24 2.14
C GLY A 69 -13.05 1.13 2.76
N TRP A 70 -12.01 1.84 3.19
CA TRP A 70 -12.12 3.22 3.69
C TRP A 70 -12.77 4.16 2.66
N ALA A 71 -12.54 3.94 1.36
CA ALA A 71 -13.15 4.75 0.29
C ALA A 71 -14.69 4.79 0.37
N SER A 72 -15.30 3.72 0.89
CA SER A 72 -16.76 3.61 1.05
C SER A 72 -17.23 4.02 2.44
N ASN A 73 -16.50 3.63 3.49
CA ASN A 73 -16.95 3.83 4.87
C ASN A 73 -16.45 5.14 5.51
N LYS A 74 -15.47 5.83 4.90
CA LYS A 74 -14.87 7.09 5.36
C LYS A 74 -14.41 7.07 6.84
N GLY A 75 -13.89 5.94 7.30
CA GLY A 75 -13.39 5.79 8.68
C GLY A 75 -14.46 5.47 9.71
N LYS A 76 -15.70 5.14 9.30
CA LYS A 76 -16.75 4.66 10.23
C LYS A 76 -16.48 3.28 10.82
N LYS A 77 -15.51 2.54 10.27
CA LYS A 77 -15.10 1.24 10.76
C LYS A 77 -13.66 1.33 11.21
N ASP A 78 -13.42 0.93 12.45
CA ASP A 78 -12.08 0.84 13.00
C ASP A 78 -11.40 -0.45 12.53
N HIS A 79 -10.15 -0.29 12.08
CA HIS A 79 -9.27 -1.39 11.72
C HIS A 79 -7.84 -0.93 11.90
N GLU A 80 -7.10 -1.54 12.81
CA GLU A 80 -5.69 -1.22 13.02
C GLU A 80 -4.84 -1.78 11.88
N ILE A 81 -3.86 -1.00 11.44
CA ILE A 81 -2.94 -1.39 10.38
C ILE A 81 -1.50 -1.15 10.81
N ALA A 82 -0.58 -1.98 10.34
CA ALA A 82 0.84 -1.67 10.44
C ALA A 82 1.23 -0.57 9.46
N PHE A 83 2.14 0.32 9.85
CA PHE A 83 2.74 1.31 8.96
C PHE A 83 4.25 1.30 9.15
N ARG A 84 4.99 1.22 8.03
CA ARG A 84 6.46 1.18 8.02
C ARG A 84 7.00 2.46 7.38
N PRO A 85 7.36 3.49 8.15
CA PRO A 85 7.89 4.74 7.60
C PRO A 85 9.13 4.49 6.74
N ALA A 86 9.28 5.27 5.67
CA ALA A 86 10.44 5.15 4.78
C ALA A 86 11.74 5.67 5.43
N ARG A 87 11.63 6.61 6.37
CA ARG A 87 12.73 7.23 7.10
C ARG A 87 12.23 7.78 8.42
N VAL A 88 13.14 7.89 9.38
CA VAL A 88 12.93 8.57 10.66
C VAL A 88 13.92 9.73 10.72
N LEU A 89 13.43 10.92 11.07
CA LEU A 89 14.26 12.08 11.37
C LEU A 89 14.32 12.20 12.89
N MET A 90 15.54 12.22 13.45
CA MET A 90 15.76 12.44 14.88
C MET A 90 16.27 13.85 15.09
N GLN A 91 15.66 14.56 16.03
CA GLN A 91 16.10 15.89 16.47
C GLN A 91 17.24 15.72 17.48
N ASP A 92 18.12 16.72 17.58
CA ASP A 92 19.00 16.88 18.74
C ASP A 92 18.17 17.21 20.00
N PHE A 93 18.67 16.85 21.17
CA PHE A 93 17.92 16.79 22.44
C PHE A 93 17.02 17.99 22.76
#